data_AF-A0A662HV55-F1
#
_entry.id   AF-A0A662HV55-F1
#
_cell.length_a   1.000
_cell.length_b   1.000
_cell.length_c   1.000
_cell.angle_alpha   90.00
_cell.angle_beta   90.00
_cell.angle_gamma   90.00
#
_symmetry.space_group_name_H-M   'P 1'
#
loop_
_entity.id
_entity.type
_entity.pdbx_description
1 polymer ?
#
loop_
_entity_poly.entity_id
_entity_poly.type
_entity_poly.pdbx_seq_one_letter_code
_entity_poly.pdbx_strand_id
1 'polypeptide(L)'
;MFKIKLSRHAKDRMKERNIKEEDVYEALHNPVQLVYDSWNDVYIAVSTKNIAVPYSLKGNVLEVLTVLSKKEYEALMSKFGRKRYKVLT
;
A
#
# COMPACT_ATOMS: atom_id res chain seq x y z
N MET A 1 -6.08 12.28 -13.78
CA MET A 1 -5.32 12.27 -12.52
C MET A 1 -6.24 11.72 -11.43
N PHE A 2 -5.82 10.69 -10.69
CA PHE A 2 -6.65 10.12 -9.62
C PHE A 2 -6.64 11.04 -8.40
N LYS A 3 -7.77 11.14 -7.70
CA LYS A 3 -7.84 11.82 -6.40
C LYS A 3 -7.40 10.84 -5.32
N ILE A 4 -6.33 11.17 -4.59
CA ILE A 4 -5.85 10.34 -3.49
C ILE A 4 -6.58 10.72 -2.20
N LYS A 5 -7.05 9.71 -1.47
CA LYS A 5 -7.71 9.87 -0.17
C LYS A 5 -7.04 8.96 0.84
N LEU A 6 -6.54 9.55 1.92
CA LEU A 6 -5.96 8.81 3.05
C LEU A 6 -7.06 8.46 4.07
N SER A 7 -7.23 7.17 4.38
CA SER A 7 -8.11 6.75 5.46
C SER A 7 -7.60 7.29 6.81
N ARG A 8 -8.48 7.34 7.83
CA ARG A 8 -8.08 7.68 9.20
C ARG A 8 -6.97 6.76 9.69
N HIS A 9 -7.14 5.46 9.47
CA HIS A 9 -6.17 4.45 9.85
C HIS A 9 -4.81 4.68 9.14
N ALA A 10 -4.80 4.99 7.85
CA ALA A 10 -3.56 5.30 7.14
C ALA A 10 -2.83 6.51 7.75
N LYS A 11 -3.56 7.58 8.08
CA LYS A 11 -2.98 8.77 8.73
C LYS A 11 -2.39 8.47 10.10
N ASP A 12 -3.07 7.66 10.91
CA ASP A 12 -2.58 7.24 12.22
C ASP A 12 -1.26 6.45 12.07
N ARG A 13 -1.21 5.51 11.11
CA ARG A 13 -0.03 4.68 10.83
C ARG A 13 1.15 5.48 10.30
N MET A 14 0.88 6.50 9.49
CA MET A 14 1.88 7.45 9.01
C MET A 14 2.47 8.26 10.17
N LYS A 15 1.63 8.76 11.07
CA LYS A 15 2.07 9.52 12.25
C LYS A 15 2.94 8.67 13.19
N GLU A 16 2.53 7.44 13.48
CA GLU A 16 3.31 6.49 14.30
C GLU A 16 4.72 6.23 13.75
N ARG A 17 4.89 6.30 12.43
CA ARG A 17 6.12 5.93 11.72
C ARG A 17 6.88 7.12 11.16
N ASN A 18 6.42 8.34 11.41
CA ASN A 18 6.97 9.57 10.82
C ASN A 18 7.07 9.51 9.28
N ILE A 19 6.04 8.97 8.63
CA ILE A 19 5.95 8.87 7.16
C ILE A 19 5.22 10.10 6.63
N LYS A 20 5.77 10.75 5.61
CA LYS A 20 5.15 11.92 4.98
C LYS A 20 4.18 11.51 3.88
N GLU A 21 3.23 12.38 3.54
CA GLU A 21 2.33 12.14 2.41
C GLU A 21 3.09 11.96 1.09
N GLU A 22 4.19 12.69 0.91
CA GLU A 22 5.10 12.59 -0.23
C GLU A 22 5.61 11.16 -0.46
N ASP A 23 5.90 10.42 0.62
CA ASP A 23 6.36 9.04 0.54
C ASP A 23 5.25 8.10 0.07
N VAL A 24 4.02 8.33 0.54
CA VAL A 24 2.84 7.59 0.08
C VAL A 24 2.55 7.87 -1.38
N TYR A 25 2.64 9.13 -1.81
CA TYR A 25 2.43 9.50 -3.21
C TYR A 25 3.53 8.92 -4.11
N GLU A 26 4.79 8.95 -3.68
CA GLU A 26 5.90 8.30 -4.40
C GLU A 26 5.66 6.79 -4.55
N ALA A 27 5.24 6.10 -3.49
CA ALA A 27 4.91 4.68 -3.55
C ALA A 27 3.80 4.38 -4.58
N LEU A 28 2.74 5.19 -4.61
CA LEU A 28 1.61 5.01 -5.52
C LEU A 28 1.95 5.31 -6.98
N HIS A 29 2.84 6.27 -7.22
CA HIS A 29 3.22 6.69 -8.57
C HIS A 29 4.36 5.87 -9.17
N ASN A 30 5.35 5.48 -8.35
CA ASN A 30 6.55 4.77 -8.77
C ASN A 30 6.82 3.55 -7.86
N PRO A 31 5.90 2.56 -7.81
CA PRO A 31 6.12 1.37 -7.01
C PRO A 31 7.29 0.55 -7.56
N VAL A 32 8.15 0.03 -6.68
CA VAL A 32 9.14 -0.99 -7.05
C VAL A 32 8.51 -2.36 -7.24
N GLN A 33 7.35 -2.56 -6.61
CA GLN A 33 6.56 -3.76 -6.74
C GLN A 33 5.09 -3.40 -6.56
N LEU A 34 4.27 -3.94 -7.45
CA LEU A 34 2.83 -3.82 -7.36
C LEU A 34 2.23 -5.20 -7.08
N VAL A 35 1.44 -5.29 -6.03
CA VAL A 35 0.83 -6.55 -5.60
C VAL A 35 -0.69 -6.40 -5.53
N TYR A 36 -1.40 -7.43 -5.95
CA TYR A 36 -2.84 -7.53 -5.77
C TYR A 36 -3.17 -8.53 -4.65
N ASP A 37 -3.94 -8.09 -3.65
CA ASP A 37 -4.48 -8.91 -2.57
C ASP A 37 -5.86 -9.44 -2.97
N SER A 38 -5.90 -10.67 -3.45
CA SER A 38 -7.11 -11.26 -4.01
C SER A 38 -8.18 -11.62 -2.96
N TRP A 39 -7.86 -11.54 -1.67
CA TRP A 39 -8.84 -11.81 -0.61
C TRP A 39 -9.63 -10.56 -0.25
N ASN A 40 -9.06 -9.38 -0.45
CA ASN A 40 -9.68 -8.11 -0.06
C ASN A 40 -10.02 -7.22 -1.26
N ASP A 41 -9.64 -7.64 -2.48
CA ASP A 41 -9.81 -6.87 -3.71
C ASP A 41 -9.15 -5.49 -3.62
N VAL A 42 -7.86 -5.48 -3.24
CA VAL A 42 -7.06 -4.26 -3.09
C VAL A 42 -5.68 -4.44 -3.69
N TYR A 43 -5.05 -3.32 -4.02
CA TYR A 43 -3.66 -3.26 -4.49
C TYR A 43 -2.74 -2.85 -3.35
N ILE A 44 -1.47 -3.22 -3.45
CA ILE A 44 -0.40 -2.85 -2.52
C ILE A 44 0.75 -2.34 -3.36
N ALA A 45 1.06 -1.05 -3.23
CA ALA A 45 2.22 -0.43 -3.82
C ALA A 45 3.39 -0.47 -2.84
N VAL A 46 4.48 -1.14 -3.20
CA VAL A 46 5.70 -1.19 -2.39
C VAL A 46 6.68 -0.15 -2.92
N SER A 47 7.22 0.69 -2.03
CA SER A 47 8.20 1.75 -2.37
C SER A 47 9.63 1.32 -2.03
N THR A 48 10.59 1.96 -2.70
CA THR A 48 12.02 1.91 -2.35
C THR A 48 12.28 2.33 -0.89
N LYS A 49 11.44 3.21 -0.33
CA LYS A 49 11.56 3.76 1.03
C LYS A 49 11.11 2.83 2.15
N ASN A 50 11.09 1.52 1.89
CA ASN A 50 10.73 0.48 2.87
C ASN A 50 9.30 0.63 3.45
N ILE A 51 8.36 1.11 2.64
CA ILE A 51 6.93 1.15 2.97
C ILE A 51 6.13 0.39 1.92
N ALA A 52 4.98 -0.14 2.34
CA ALA A 52 3.98 -0.70 1.47
C ALA A 52 2.62 -0.02 1.73
N VAL A 53 1.93 0.34 0.66
CA VAL A 53 0.71 1.15 0.70
C VAL A 53 -0.44 0.34 0.10
N PRO A 54 -1.24 -0.33 0.94
CA PRO A 54 -2.50 -0.93 0.49
C PRO A 54 -3.52 0.15 0.12
N TYR A 55 -4.08 0.05 -1.08
CA TYR A 55 -5.08 0.97 -1.60
C TYR A 55 -6.16 0.26 -2.43
N SER A 56 -7.35 0.86 -2.45
CA SER A 56 -8.45 0.47 -3.34
C SER A 56 -8.67 1.53 -4.41
N LEU A 57 -9.12 1.10 -5.59
CA LEU A 57 -9.49 1.99 -6.69
C LEU A 57 -11.02 2.02 -6.82
N LYS A 58 -11.62 3.20 -6.63
CA LYS A 58 -13.07 3.41 -6.76
C LYS A 58 -13.32 4.54 -7.76
N GLY A 59 -13.55 4.18 -9.02
CA GLY A 59 -13.67 5.15 -10.11
C GLY A 59 -12.41 5.98 -10.26
N ASN A 60 -12.50 7.30 -10.04
CA ASN A 60 -11.37 8.22 -10.09
C ASN A 60 -10.69 8.48 -8.73
N VAL A 61 -11.07 7.74 -7.68
CA VAL A 61 -10.51 7.88 -6.33
C VAL A 61 -9.62 6.70 -6.00
N LEU A 62 -8.40 7.01 -5.55
CA LEU A 62 -7.48 6.07 -4.95
C LEU A 62 -7.57 6.23 -3.43
N GLU A 63 -8.16 5.25 -2.75
CA GLU A 63 -8.35 5.27 -1.31
C GLU A 63 -7.26 4.42 -0.64
N VAL A 64 -6.31 5.09 0.03
CA VAL A 64 -5.24 4.46 0.82
C VAL A 64 -5.83 3.95 2.12
N LEU A 65 -5.74 2.64 2.33
CA LEU A 65 -6.37 1.96 3.45
C LEU A 65 -5.47 1.95 4.68
N THR A 66 -4.17 1.76 4.49
CA THR A 66 -3.16 1.75 5.55
C THR A 66 -1.78 2.06 4.98
N VAL A 67 -0.78 2.17 5.85
CA VAL A 67 0.63 2.21 5.48
C VAL A 67 1.38 1.21 6.35
N LEU A 68 2.06 0.27 5.69
CA LEU A 68 2.83 -0.79 6.30
C LEU A 68 4.31 -0.46 6.21
N SER A 69 5.06 -0.83 7.23
CA SER A 69 6.52 -0.98 7.09
C SER A 69 6.85 -2.18 6.21
N LYS A 70 8.06 -2.18 5.66
CA LYS A 70 8.60 -3.33 4.92
C LYS A 70 8.51 -4.64 5.70
N LYS A 71 8.84 -4.61 7.00
CA LYS A 71 8.77 -5.80 7.87
C LYS A 71 7.34 -6.37 7.98
N GLU A 72 6.35 -5.49 8.13
CA GLU A 72 4.94 -5.90 8.22
C GLU A 72 4.46 -6.50 6.90
N TYR A 73 4.85 -5.88 5.78
CA TYR A 73 4.57 -6.40 4.44
C TYR A 73 5.22 -7.77 4.21
N GLU A 74 6.50 -7.93 4.52
CA GLU A 74 7.23 -9.20 4.40
C GLU A 74 6.60 -10.31 5.26
N ALA A 75 6.16 -9.98 6.48
CA ALA A 75 5.47 -10.92 7.34
C ALA A 75 4.13 -11.40 6.73
N LEU A 76 3.36 -10.49 6.11
CA LEU A 76 2.15 -10.85 5.38
C LEU A 76 2.44 -11.75 4.19
N MET A 77 3.44 -11.38 3.37
CA MET A 77 3.88 -12.16 2.22
C MET A 77 4.38 -13.54 2.62
N SER A 78 5.12 -13.66 3.72
CA SER A 78 5.58 -14.95 4.24
C SER A 78 4.43 -15.82 4.73
N LYS A 79 3.41 -15.23 5.36
CA LYS A 79 2.30 -15.97 5.97
C LYS A 79 1.31 -16.48 4.92
N PHE A 80 0.94 -15.66 3.96
CA PHE A 80 -0.11 -16.00 2.99
C PHE A 80 0.42 -16.24 1.57
N GLY A 81 1.52 -15.59 1.21
CA GLY A 81 2.23 -15.77 -0.06
C GLY A 81 1.31 -15.75 -1.28
N ARG A 82 1.60 -16.62 -2.24
CA ARG A 82 0.88 -16.72 -3.53
C ARG A 82 -0.58 -17.16 -3.41
N LYS A 83 -1.02 -17.65 -2.24
CA LYS A 83 -2.44 -18.02 -2.02
C LYS A 83 -3.35 -16.80 -1.94
N ARG A 84 -2.80 -15.65 -1.55
CA ARG A 84 -3.52 -14.39 -1.37
C ARG A 84 -2.98 -13.27 -2.25
N TYR A 85 -1.66 -13.21 -2.39
CA TYR A 85 -0.98 -12.11 -3.04
C TYR A 85 -0.50 -12.50 -4.43
N LYS A 86 -0.90 -11.71 -5.44
CA LYS A 86 -0.42 -11.82 -6.82
C LYS A 86 0.51 -10.65 -7.10
N VAL A 87 1.80 -10.93 -7.31
CA VAL A 87 2.76 -9.92 -7.74
C VAL A 87 2.50 -9.64 -9.22
N LEU A 88 2.27 -8.37 -9.55
CA LEU A 88 1.95 -7.91 -10.89
C LEU A 88 3.19 -7.40 -11.64
N THR A 89 4.15 -6.84 -10.91
CA THR A 89 5.44 -6.34 -11.39
C THR A 89 6.47 -6.44 -10.29
#